data_AF-A0A1A8GQI1-F1
#
_entry.id   AF-A0A1A8GQI1-F1
#
_cell.length_a   1.000
_cell.length_b   1.000
_cell.length_c   1.000
_cell.angle_alpha   90.00
_cell.angle_beta   90.00
_cell.angle_gamma   90.00
#
_symmetry.space_group_name_H-M   'P 1'
#
loop_
_entity.id
_entity.type
_entity.pdbx_description
1 polymer ?
#
loop_
_entity_poly.entity_id
_entity_poly.type
_entity_poly.pdbx_seq_one_letter_code
_entity_poly.pdbx_strand_id
1 'polypeptide(L)'
;KVVVSTFSGSYQTAQFTEGRTVPSAVGNLRLVPQPGLTDSVGGLLVSWTPGSGDLDLYIVSLSTIDGVDVDTRPVPKHVSSLDFLDLIPGHAYTVTIQSLSGTLTNSNTA
;
A
#
# COMPACT_ATOMS: atom_id res chain seq x y z
N LYS A 1 -7.36 18.37 -10.64
CA LYS A 1 -6.69 19.66 -10.33
C LYS A 1 -7.65 20.79 -10.68
N VAL A 2 -8.09 21.59 -9.71
CA VAL A 2 -9.00 22.73 -9.95
C VAL A 2 -8.30 24.00 -9.47
N VAL A 3 -8.30 25.04 -10.29
CA VAL A 3 -7.74 26.35 -9.95
C VAL A 3 -8.92 27.30 -9.76
N VAL A 4 -9.09 27.82 -8.54
CA VAL A 4 -10.09 28.86 -8.28
C VAL A 4 -9.37 30.20 -8.36
N SER A 5 -9.69 30.98 -9.39
CA SER A 5 -9.20 32.35 -9.54
C SER A 5 -10.32 33.32 -9.22
N THR A 6 -10.15 34.12 -8.18
CA THR A 6 -11.08 35.20 -7.85
C THR A 6 -10.50 36.50 -8.38
N PHE A 7 -11.29 37.22 -9.18
CA PHE A 7 -10.92 38.51 -9.76
C PHE A 7 -11.72 39.62 -9.08
N SER A 8 -11.04 40.64 -8.56
CA SER A 8 -11.63 41.89 -8.07
C SER A 8 -10.83 43.07 -8.61
N GLY A 9 -11.29 43.67 -9.71
CA GLY A 9 -10.55 44.74 -10.41
C GLY A 9 -9.18 44.25 -10.93
N SER A 10 -8.10 44.95 -10.58
CA SER A 10 -6.72 44.56 -10.91
C SER A 10 -6.13 43.48 -9.99
N TYR A 11 -6.85 43.05 -8.96
CA TYR A 11 -6.39 42.05 -8.01
C TYR A 11 -6.90 40.67 -8.40
N GLN A 12 -5.95 39.76 -8.66
CA GLN A 12 -6.19 38.35 -8.88
C GLN A 12 -5.62 37.58 -7.68
N THR A 13 -6.46 36.78 -7.01
CA THR A 13 -5.97 35.78 -6.05
C THR A 13 -6.30 34.39 -6.57
N ALA A 14 -5.30 33.54 -6.65
CA ALA A 14 -5.45 32.13 -7.02
C ALA A 14 -5.36 31.30 -5.75
N GLN A 15 -6.44 30.62 -5.39
CA GLN A 15 -6.46 29.67 -4.29
C GLN A 15 -6.44 28.25 -4.85
N PHE A 16 -5.51 27.45 -4.34
CA PHE A 16 -5.40 26.05 -4.68
C PHE A 16 -6.22 25.23 -3.69
N THR A 17 -7.06 24.33 -4.21
CA THR A 17 -7.71 23.30 -3.39
C THR A 17 -7.42 21.96 -4.04
N GLU A 18 -6.66 21.12 -3.33
CA GLU A 18 -6.49 19.72 -3.67
C GLU A 18 -7.57 18.91 -2.94
N GLY A 19 -8.54 18.40 -3.68
CA GLY A 19 -9.46 17.39 -3.16
C GLY A 19 -8.83 16.01 -3.30
N ARG A 20 -8.09 15.55 -2.29
CA ARG A 20 -7.70 14.14 -2.17
C ARG A 20 -8.78 13.37 -1.42
N THR A 21 -9.17 12.23 -1.95
CA THR A 21 -10.09 11.29 -1.30
C THR A 21 -9.30 10.19 -0.61
N VAL A 22 -9.85 9.61 0.45
CA VAL A 22 -9.25 8.40 1.06
C VAL A 22 -9.22 7.30 -0.01
N PRO A 23 -8.05 6.72 -0.33
CA PRO A 23 -7.98 5.68 -1.34
C PRO A 23 -8.68 4.41 -0.83
N SER A 24 -9.27 3.64 -1.73
CA SER A 24 -9.87 2.37 -1.32
C SER A 24 -8.81 1.38 -0.84
N ALA A 25 -9.18 0.54 0.12
CA ALA A 25 -8.35 -0.59 0.52
C ALA A 25 -8.16 -1.54 -0.66
N VAL A 26 -7.05 -2.26 -0.68
CA VAL A 26 -6.82 -3.27 -1.71
C VAL A 26 -7.84 -4.41 -1.58
N GLY A 27 -8.32 -4.92 -2.71
CA GLY A 27 -9.22 -6.07 -2.75
C GLY A 27 -8.47 -7.38 -2.96
N ASN A 28 -9.15 -8.51 -2.74
CA ASN A 28 -8.64 -9.85 -3.05
C ASN A 28 -7.19 -10.10 -2.58
N LEU A 29 -6.86 -9.67 -1.35
CA LEU A 29 -5.56 -9.94 -0.77
C LEU A 29 -5.36 -11.46 -0.65
N ARG A 30 -4.33 -11.98 -1.30
CA ARG A 30 -4.01 -13.39 -1.39
C ARG A 30 -2.56 -13.62 -1.01
N LEU A 31 -2.37 -14.63 -0.17
CA LEU A 31 -1.09 -15.06 0.36
C LEU A 31 -0.85 -16.49 -0.13
N VAL A 32 0.17 -16.68 -0.97
CA VAL A 32 0.49 -17.98 -1.57
C VAL A 32 1.90 -18.39 -1.14
N PRO A 33 2.07 -19.49 -0.39
CA PRO A 33 3.39 -20.01 -0.05
C PRO A 33 4.18 -20.37 -1.33
N GLN A 34 5.46 -20.05 -1.34
CA GLN A 34 6.39 -20.35 -2.45
C GLN A 34 7.78 -20.70 -1.91
N PRO A 35 8.67 -21.30 -2.72
CA PRO A 35 10.06 -21.51 -2.33
C PRO A 35 10.75 -20.19 -1.99
N GLY A 36 11.61 -20.20 -0.97
CA GLY A 36 12.46 -19.07 -0.63
C GLY A 36 13.76 -19.03 -1.44
N LEU A 37 14.71 -18.20 -1.01
CA LEU A 37 16.02 -18.06 -1.67
C LEU A 37 16.88 -19.33 -1.60
N THR A 38 16.69 -20.15 -0.55
CA THR A 38 17.38 -21.42 -0.34
C THR A 38 16.40 -22.47 0.20
N ASP A 39 16.78 -23.74 0.17
CA ASP A 39 15.94 -24.85 0.67
C ASP A 39 15.62 -24.76 2.18
N SER A 40 16.36 -23.93 2.93
CA SER A 40 16.18 -23.74 4.36
C SER A 40 15.25 -22.58 4.74
N VAL A 41 14.86 -21.74 3.77
CA VAL A 41 14.00 -20.57 4.00
C VAL A 41 12.70 -20.68 3.20
N GLY A 42 11.64 -20.12 3.75
CA GLY A 42 10.32 -20.07 3.15
C GLY A 42 10.13 -18.81 2.32
N GLY A 43 9.19 -18.87 1.38
CA GLY A 43 8.73 -17.71 0.64
C GLY A 43 7.21 -17.53 0.70
N LEU A 44 6.76 -16.30 0.50
CA LEU A 44 5.36 -15.92 0.41
C LEU A 44 5.17 -14.95 -0.75
N LEU A 45 4.29 -15.30 -1.67
CA LEU A 45 3.82 -14.41 -2.72
C LEU A 45 2.55 -13.72 -2.22
N VAL A 46 2.64 -12.41 -2.03
CA VAL A 46 1.51 -11.55 -1.71
C VAL A 46 0.98 -10.97 -3.01
N SER A 47 -0.32 -11.06 -3.24
CA SER A 47 -0.98 -10.43 -4.39
C SER A 47 -2.29 -9.79 -3.97
N TRP A 48 -2.65 -8.71 -4.62
CA TRP A 48 -3.87 -7.96 -4.34
C TRP A 48 -4.45 -7.34 -5.61
N THR A 49 -5.71 -6.93 -5.54
CA THR A 49 -6.35 -6.12 -6.56
C THR A 49 -6.31 -4.65 -6.14
N PRO A 50 -5.85 -3.72 -7.00
CA PRO A 50 -5.93 -2.29 -6.73
C PRO A 50 -7.35 -1.85 -6.38
N GLY A 51 -7.51 -1.10 -5.30
CA GLY A 51 -8.77 -0.45 -4.94
C GLY A 51 -9.09 0.74 -5.88
N SER A 52 -10.36 1.15 -5.94
CA SER A 52 -10.76 2.36 -6.67
C SER A 52 -10.20 3.64 -6.03
N GLY A 53 -9.82 4.61 -6.86
CA GLY A 53 -9.29 5.91 -6.44
C GLY A 53 -7.84 6.11 -6.90
N ASP A 54 -7.33 7.34 -6.73
CA ASP A 54 -5.92 7.64 -6.99
C ASP A 54 -5.14 7.60 -5.67
N LEU A 55 -4.13 6.74 -5.66
CA LEU A 55 -3.17 6.58 -4.58
C LEU A 55 -1.76 6.84 -5.11
N ASP A 56 -0.86 7.26 -4.23
CA ASP A 56 0.54 7.53 -4.55
C ASP A 56 1.33 6.22 -4.61
N LEU A 57 1.19 5.38 -3.58
CA LEU A 57 1.88 4.11 -3.41
C LEU A 57 1.16 3.22 -2.41
N TYR A 58 1.59 1.96 -2.35
CA TYR A 58 1.23 1.02 -1.30
C TYR A 58 2.37 0.89 -0.28
N ILE A 59 2.03 0.66 0.99
CA ILE A 59 2.97 0.18 2.01
C ILE A 59 2.58 -1.25 2.35
N VAL A 60 3.47 -2.20 2.10
CA VAL A 60 3.25 -3.61 2.42
C VAL A 60 4.12 -3.97 3.62
N SER A 61 3.48 -4.34 4.72
CA SER A 61 4.14 -4.72 5.97
C SER A 61 3.88 -6.19 6.26
N LEU A 62 4.94 -6.90 6.62
CA LEU A 62 4.93 -8.26 7.12
C LEU A 62 5.26 -8.22 8.60
N SER A 63 4.42 -8.84 9.42
CA SER A 63 4.65 -8.98 10.85
C SER A 63 4.42 -10.42 11.30
N THR A 64 4.95 -10.77 12.47
CA THR A 64 4.59 -12.04 13.13
C THR A 64 3.16 -11.94 13.67
N ILE A 65 2.58 -13.08 14.04
CA ILE A 65 1.25 -13.11 14.70
C ILE A 65 1.21 -12.30 16.01
N ASP A 66 2.35 -12.16 16.67
CA ASP A 66 2.51 -11.37 17.90
C ASP A 66 2.66 -9.85 17.63
N GLY A 67 2.60 -9.44 16.36
CA GLY A 67 2.71 -8.05 15.95
C GLY A 67 4.14 -7.51 15.85
N VAL A 68 5.15 -8.39 15.86
CA VAL A 68 6.54 -7.98 15.64
C VAL A 68 6.75 -7.69 14.16
N ASP A 69 7.19 -6.48 13.83
CA ASP A 69 7.50 -6.10 12.44
C ASP A 69 8.69 -6.91 11.91
N VAL A 70 8.50 -7.54 10.77
CA VAL A 70 9.51 -8.38 10.10
C VAL A 70 10.13 -7.61 8.93
N ASP A 71 9.28 -7.02 8.09
CA ASP A 71 9.70 -6.24 6.93
C ASP A 71 8.58 -5.29 6.49
N THR A 72 8.95 -4.09 6.06
CA THR A 72 8.00 -3.09 5.53
C THR A 72 8.59 -2.46 4.28
N ARG A 73 7.87 -2.59 3.16
CA ARG A 73 8.34 -2.15 1.83
C ARG A 73 7.35 -1.20 1.15
N PRO A 74 7.81 -0.05 0.63
CA PRO A 74 7.01 0.77 -0.26
C PRO A 74 6.90 0.13 -1.64
N VAL A 75 5.68 0.04 -2.17
CA VAL A 75 5.38 -0.58 -3.46
C VAL A 75 4.70 0.44 -4.37
N PRO A 76 5.21 0.66 -5.60
CA PRO A 76 4.60 1.61 -6.54
C PRO A 76 3.14 1.26 -6.85
N LYS A 77 2.29 2.27 -7.09
CA LYS A 77 0.84 2.09 -7.32
C LYS A 77 0.44 1.19 -8.49
N HIS A 78 1.34 0.95 -9.43
CA HIS A 78 1.10 0.07 -10.60
C HIS A 78 1.46 -1.39 -10.34
N VAL A 79 2.10 -1.69 -9.20
CA VAL A 79 2.46 -3.03 -8.77
C VAL A 79 1.38 -3.54 -7.82
N SER A 80 0.98 -4.80 -8.02
CA SER A 80 -0.09 -5.44 -7.25
C SER A 80 0.30 -6.81 -6.69
N SER A 81 1.61 -7.08 -6.63
CA SER A 81 2.18 -8.29 -6.07
C SER A 81 3.57 -8.03 -5.51
N LEU A 82 3.94 -8.76 -4.46
CA LEU A 82 5.23 -8.66 -3.79
C LEU A 82 5.64 -10.01 -3.22
N ASP A 83 6.89 -10.41 -3.44
CA ASP A 83 7.48 -11.61 -2.86
C ASP A 83 8.24 -11.30 -1.57
N PHE A 84 8.09 -12.15 -0.57
CA PHE A 84 9.00 -12.29 0.57
C PHE A 84 9.67 -13.65 0.42
N LEU A 85 11.01 -13.72 0.38
CA LEU A 85 11.73 -14.96 0.05
C LEU A 85 12.69 -15.46 1.15
N ASP A 86 12.78 -14.73 2.25
CA ASP A 86 13.67 -15.03 3.38
C ASP A 86 12.87 -15.16 4.68
N LEU A 87 11.85 -16.03 4.65
CA LEU A 87 10.97 -16.29 5.80
C LEU A 87 11.41 -17.55 6.54
N ILE A 88 11.07 -17.63 7.82
CA ILE A 88 11.33 -18.82 8.62
C ILE A 88 10.19 -19.82 8.37
N PRO A 89 10.46 -21.03 7.82
CA PRO A 89 9.43 -22.04 7.62
C PRO A 89 8.74 -22.42 8.93
N GLY A 90 7.42 -22.66 8.88
CA GLY A 90 6.63 -23.04 10.06
C GLY A 90 6.24 -21.89 10.97
N HIS A 91 6.65 -20.65 10.68
CA HIS A 91 6.15 -19.46 11.37
C HIS A 91 4.91 -18.88 10.69
N ALA A 92 3.96 -18.42 11.51
CA ALA A 92 2.80 -17.69 11.05
C ALA A 92 3.12 -16.20 10.91
N TYR A 93 2.75 -15.63 9.77
CA TYR A 93 2.96 -14.23 9.44
C TYR A 93 1.62 -13.57 9.10
N THR A 94 1.54 -12.27 9.36
CA THR A 94 0.42 -11.40 9.01
C THR A 94 0.91 -10.40 7.97
N VAL A 95 0.12 -10.17 6.92
CA VAL A 95 0.45 -9.14 5.91
C VAL A 95 -0.58 -8.03 5.94
N THR A 96 -0.10 -6.80 6.04
CA THR A 96 -0.94 -5.59 5.95
C THR A 96 -0.52 -4.76 4.75
N ILE A 97 -1.49 -4.39 3.91
CA ILE A 97 -1.28 -3.49 2.77
C ILE A 97 -2.04 -2.20 3.01
N GLN A 98 -1.32 -1.08 3.02
CA GLN A 98 -1.88 0.25 3.15
C GLN A 98 -1.84 0.97 1.79
N SER A 99 -2.99 1.44 1.33
CA SER A 99 -3.10 2.40 0.22
C SER A 99 -2.83 3.80 0.74
N LEU A 100 -1.83 4.51 0.20
CA LEU A 100 -1.46 5.88 0.61
C LEU A 100 -1.85 6.89 -0.48
N SER A 101 -2.58 7.96 -0.12
CA SER A 101 -2.84 9.12 -0.96
C SER A 101 -2.56 10.40 -0.15
N GLY A 102 -1.32 10.89 -0.19
CA GLY A 102 -0.87 12.04 0.60
C GLY A 102 -0.77 11.70 2.08
N THR A 103 -1.64 12.31 2.88
CA THR A 103 -1.78 11.99 4.31
C THR A 103 -2.92 11.00 4.59
N LEU A 104 -3.70 10.62 3.57
CA LEU A 104 -4.83 9.72 3.71
C LEU A 104 -4.39 8.27 3.47
N THR A 105 -4.73 7.38 4.40
CA THR A 105 -4.38 5.95 4.34
C THR A 105 -5.61 5.06 4.52
N ASN A 106 -5.56 3.88 3.91
CA ASN A 106 -6.55 2.83 4.12
C ASN A 106 -5.87 1.45 4.04
N SER A 107 -6.22 0.51 4.91
CA SER A 107 -5.47 -0.73 5.09
C SER A 107 -6.32 -1.98 4.92
N ASN A 108 -5.75 -3.04 4.34
CA ASN A 108 -6.31 -4.39 4.37
C ASN A 108 -5.27 -5.36 4.97
N THR A 109 -5.70 -6.28 5.82
CA THR A 109 -4.86 -7.23 6.55
C THR A 109 -5.36 -8.65 6.29
N ALA A 110 -4.45 -9.58 6.03
CA ALA A 110 -4.72 -11.01 5.85
C ALA A 110 -3.69 -11.88 6.58
#